data_AF-A0A4Q7VNF9-F1
#
_entry.id   AF-A0A4Q7VNF9-F1
#
_cell.length_a   1.000
_cell.length_b   1.000
_cell.length_c   1.000
_cell.angle_alpha   90.00
_cell.angle_beta   90.00
_cell.angle_gamma   90.00
#
_symmetry.space_group_name_H-M   'P 1'
#
loop_
_entity.id
_entity.type
_entity.pdbx_description
1 polymer ?
#
loop_
_entity_poly.entity_id
_entity_poly.type
_entity_poly.pdbx_seq_one_letter_code
_entity_poly.pdbx_strand_id
1 'polypeptide(L)'
;MHPSAARTGWRFAVVAVATTLLAVAAAAQTQGGLYVAGAGFGFEAAAERAMAQNPGGRRFFLLSLPPETEALYATTTGARAVVRDRVVAANGVLLVCRRDIDNGKLRADALVPSVVAVRGWPPKGSNELPAGKRYFADEDPAKLPASNETLRRLRSTCS
;
A
#
# COMPACT_ATOMS: atom_id res chain seq x y z
N MET A 1 74.84 41.56 0.67
CA MET A 1 74.47 42.50 1.75
C MET A 1 73.01 42.89 1.55
N HIS A 2 72.18 42.61 2.56
CA HIS A 2 70.76 43.01 2.69
C HIS A 2 70.59 44.56 2.61
N PRO A 3 69.36 45.17 2.57
CA PRO A 3 68.00 44.63 2.78
C PRO A 3 66.91 45.25 1.86
N SER A 4 65.64 44.86 2.09
CA SER A 4 64.40 45.69 2.03
C SER A 4 63.28 44.95 1.29
N ALA A 5 62.01 45.03 1.64
CA ALA A 5 61.28 45.44 2.84
C ALA A 5 59.84 44.96 2.61
N ALA A 6 59.08 44.85 3.70
CA ALA A 6 57.70 44.41 3.79
C ALA A 6 56.72 45.05 2.79
N ARG A 7 55.62 44.32 2.50
CA ARG A 7 54.20 44.75 2.61
C ARG A 7 53.29 43.59 2.17
N THR A 8 52.49 43.01 3.07
CA THR A 8 51.11 43.41 3.40
C THR A 8 50.06 42.80 2.46
N GLY A 9 49.08 42.10 3.07
CA GLY A 9 47.85 41.63 2.45
C GLY A 9 47.84 40.12 2.23
N TRP A 10 46.80 39.35 2.48
CA TRP A 10 45.44 39.66 2.86
C TRP A 10 44.84 38.34 3.38
N ARG A 11 43.97 38.46 4.37
CA ARG A 11 43.22 37.39 5.03
C ARG A 11 42.45 36.53 4.02
N PHE A 12 42.62 35.21 4.08
CA PHE A 12 41.58 34.27 3.65
C PHE A 12 41.44 33.18 4.72
N ALA A 13 40.58 33.44 5.71
CA ALA A 13 40.04 32.41 6.57
C ALA A 13 38.99 31.65 5.74
N VAL A 14 39.32 30.46 5.28
CA VAL A 14 38.35 29.55 4.65
C VAL A 14 37.48 28.97 5.76
N VAL A 15 36.32 29.57 5.99
CA VAL A 15 35.27 29.00 6.84
C VAL A 15 34.56 27.94 6.01
N ALA A 16 34.91 26.68 6.25
CA ALA A 16 34.16 25.54 5.71
C ALA A 16 32.78 25.49 6.39
N VAL A 17 31.75 25.97 5.69
CA VAL A 17 30.36 25.82 6.10
C VAL A 17 29.98 24.36 5.89
N ALA A 18 29.97 23.59 6.97
CA ALA A 18 29.47 22.23 6.97
C ALA A 18 27.95 22.24 6.71
N THR A 19 27.55 21.84 5.50
CA THR A 19 26.15 21.56 5.17
C THR A 19 25.72 20.30 5.93
N THR A 20 25.03 20.48 7.05
CA THR A 20 24.31 19.40 7.73
C THR A 20 23.12 18.99 6.85
N LEU A 21 23.30 17.92 6.08
CA LEU A 21 22.18 17.20 5.46
C LEU A 21 21.30 16.66 6.59
N LEU A 22 20.17 17.32 6.83
CA LEU A 22 19.07 16.78 7.61
C LEU A 22 18.56 15.53 6.89
N ALA A 23 19.10 14.38 7.25
CA ALA A 23 18.49 13.09 6.96
C ALA A 23 17.15 13.07 7.71
N VAL A 24 16.08 13.47 7.03
CA VAL A 24 14.72 13.16 7.47
C VAL A 24 14.66 11.64 7.56
N ALA A 25 14.67 11.12 8.79
CA ALA A 25 14.40 9.73 9.06
C ALA A 25 12.99 9.45 8.55
N ALA A 26 12.88 8.96 7.32
CA ALA A 26 11.68 8.32 6.85
C ALA A 26 11.45 7.13 7.78
N ALA A 27 10.53 7.28 8.73
CA ALA A 27 10.01 6.15 9.48
C ALA A 27 9.67 5.08 8.45
N ALA A 28 10.43 3.99 8.43
CA ALA A 28 10.27 2.94 7.45
C ALA A 28 8.81 2.51 7.53
N GLN A 29 8.03 2.85 6.49
CA GLN A 29 6.66 2.38 6.42
C GLN A 29 6.74 0.86 6.41
N THR A 30 6.32 0.25 7.51
CA THR A 30 6.40 -1.20 7.74
C THR A 30 5.50 -1.97 6.79
N GLN A 31 4.60 -1.27 6.10
CA GLN A 31 3.75 -1.76 5.04
C GLN A 31 3.87 -0.87 3.80
N GLY A 32 3.68 -1.52 2.66
CA GLY A 32 3.47 -0.97 1.34
C GLY A 32 2.11 -0.35 1.09
N GLY A 33 1.88 0.04 -0.17
CA GLY A 33 0.68 0.75 -0.60
C GLY A 33 -0.55 -0.11 -0.85
N LEU A 34 -1.66 0.59 -1.18
CA LEU A 34 -2.89 0.02 -1.71
C LEU A 34 -2.95 0.20 -3.23
N TYR A 35 -3.12 -0.90 -3.94
CA TYR A 35 -3.26 -0.99 -5.38
C TYR A 35 -4.67 -1.46 -5.71
N VAL A 36 -5.31 -0.84 -6.70
CA VAL A 36 -6.72 -1.10 -7.03
C VAL A 36 -6.81 -1.54 -8.50
N ALA A 37 -7.16 -2.79 -8.73
CA ALA A 37 -7.53 -3.32 -10.03
C ALA A 37 -9.02 -3.04 -10.30
N GLY A 38 -9.35 -2.67 -11.53
CA GLY A 38 -10.70 -2.22 -11.94
C GLY A 38 -10.91 -0.71 -11.83
N ALA A 39 -9.93 0.04 -11.31
CA ALA A 39 -9.92 1.51 -11.29
C ALA A 39 -9.04 2.06 -12.43
N GLY A 40 -9.35 1.68 -13.68
CA GLY A 40 -8.61 2.10 -14.88
C GLY A 40 -7.43 1.21 -15.28
N PHE A 41 -7.11 0.19 -14.48
CA PHE A 41 -6.08 -0.82 -14.78
C PHE A 41 -6.60 -2.22 -14.46
N GLY A 42 -6.21 -3.21 -15.25
CA GLY A 42 -6.53 -4.62 -15.00
C GLY A 42 -5.74 -5.21 -13.82
N PHE A 43 -6.10 -6.43 -13.40
CA PHE A 43 -5.49 -7.13 -12.27
C PHE A 43 -3.96 -7.27 -12.41
N GLU A 44 -3.49 -7.70 -13.58
CA GLU A 44 -2.09 -8.00 -13.84
C GLU A 44 -1.22 -6.75 -13.73
N ALA A 45 -1.63 -5.66 -14.36
CA ALA A 45 -0.92 -4.38 -14.27
C ALA A 45 -0.88 -3.83 -12.84
N ALA A 46 -1.98 -3.98 -12.08
CA ALA A 46 -2.03 -3.58 -10.69
C ALA A 46 -1.13 -4.45 -9.81
N ALA A 47 -1.11 -5.76 -10.03
CA ALA A 47 -0.28 -6.73 -9.33
C ALA A 47 1.21 -6.52 -9.59
N GLU A 48 1.61 -6.34 -10.85
CA GLU A 48 2.99 -6.07 -11.24
C GLU A 48 3.49 -4.77 -10.61
N ARG A 49 2.69 -3.70 -10.69
CA ARG A 49 3.00 -2.44 -10.04
C ARG A 49 3.12 -2.59 -8.52
N ALA A 50 2.22 -3.36 -7.91
CA ALA A 50 2.24 -3.61 -6.48
C ALA A 50 3.51 -4.34 -6.04
N MET A 51 3.89 -5.41 -6.72
CA MET A 51 5.11 -6.15 -6.42
C MET A 51 6.37 -5.31 -6.66
N ALA A 52 6.43 -4.57 -7.78
CA ALA A 52 7.59 -3.74 -8.12
C ALA A 52 7.83 -2.60 -7.12
N GLN A 53 6.75 -2.00 -6.57
CA GLN A 53 6.85 -0.89 -5.63
C GLN A 53 6.98 -1.32 -4.17
N ASN A 54 6.95 -2.62 -3.89
CA ASN A 54 7.08 -3.19 -2.55
C ASN A 54 8.17 -4.27 -2.50
N PRO A 55 9.42 -3.91 -2.83
CA PRO A 55 10.54 -4.85 -2.81
C PRO A 55 10.83 -5.35 -1.39
N GLY A 56 11.52 -6.49 -1.30
CA GLY A 56 12.01 -7.03 -0.03
C GLY A 56 10.93 -7.68 0.85
N GLY A 57 9.84 -8.17 0.26
CA GLY A 57 8.76 -8.83 1.00
C GLY A 57 7.94 -7.87 1.86
N ARG A 58 8.02 -6.56 1.60
CA ARG A 58 7.16 -5.56 2.24
C ARG A 58 5.71 -5.91 1.93
N ARG A 59 4.91 -6.03 2.97
CA ARG A 59 3.48 -6.31 2.83
C ARG A 59 2.78 -5.22 2.05
N PHE A 60 1.94 -5.56 1.07
CA PHE A 60 1.11 -4.61 0.35
C PHE A 60 -0.32 -5.12 0.16
N PHE A 61 -1.20 -4.28 -0.36
CA PHE A 61 -2.62 -4.59 -0.48
C PHE A 61 -3.08 -4.42 -1.92
N LEU A 62 -3.69 -5.45 -2.50
CA LEU A 62 -4.25 -5.43 -3.85
C LEU A 62 -5.76 -5.65 -3.77
N LEU A 63 -6.52 -4.56 -3.91
CA LEU A 63 -7.97 -4.59 -4.05
C LEU A 63 -8.34 -4.86 -5.50
N SER A 64 -9.16 -5.88 -5.74
CA SER A 64 -9.75 -6.14 -7.06
C SER A 64 -11.22 -5.78 -7.03
N LEU A 65 -11.65 -4.93 -7.97
CA LEU A 65 -13.04 -4.61 -8.22
C LEU A 65 -13.53 -5.41 -9.44
N PRO A 66 -14.82 -5.78 -9.52
CA PRO A 66 -15.34 -6.41 -10.73
C PRO A 66 -15.05 -5.57 -11.99
N PRO A 67 -14.68 -6.21 -13.13
CA PRO A 67 -14.58 -7.66 -13.34
C PRO A 67 -13.25 -8.30 -12.89
N GLU A 68 -12.25 -7.50 -12.47
CA GLU A 68 -10.90 -7.98 -12.17
C GLU A 68 -10.81 -8.99 -11.02
N THR A 69 -11.87 -9.08 -10.21
CA THR A 69 -12.06 -10.10 -9.18
C THR A 69 -12.06 -11.53 -9.70
N GLU A 70 -12.35 -11.76 -10.99
CA GLU A 70 -12.24 -13.09 -11.59
C GLU A 70 -10.82 -13.69 -11.44
N ALA A 71 -9.78 -12.85 -11.44
CA ALA A 71 -8.42 -13.30 -11.21
C ALA A 71 -8.24 -14.01 -9.85
N LEU A 72 -9.13 -13.75 -8.90
CA LEU A 72 -9.09 -14.26 -7.53
C LEU A 72 -9.88 -15.55 -7.32
N TYR A 73 -10.59 -16.06 -8.34
CA TYR A 73 -11.32 -17.31 -8.22
C TYR A 73 -10.40 -18.53 -8.20
N ALA A 74 -10.79 -19.56 -7.44
CA ALA A 74 -10.08 -20.82 -7.35
C ALA A 74 -10.04 -21.58 -8.68
N THR A 75 -11.04 -21.37 -9.55
CA THR A 75 -11.12 -21.95 -10.89
C THR A 75 -10.26 -21.21 -11.92
N THR A 76 -9.71 -20.05 -11.59
CA THR A 76 -8.87 -19.28 -12.50
C THR A 76 -7.55 -20.00 -12.73
N THR A 77 -7.17 -20.12 -13.99
CA THR A 77 -5.96 -20.83 -14.45
C THR A 77 -5.08 -19.92 -15.31
N GLY A 78 -3.93 -20.45 -15.77
CA GLY A 78 -3.02 -19.74 -16.67
C GLY A 78 -2.35 -18.53 -16.02
N ALA A 79 -2.06 -17.51 -16.83
CA ALA A 79 -1.27 -16.35 -16.42
C ALA A 79 -1.87 -15.60 -15.23
N ARG A 80 -3.20 -15.43 -15.18
CA ARG A 80 -3.88 -14.70 -14.08
C ARG A 80 -3.68 -15.40 -12.74
N ALA A 81 -3.81 -16.73 -12.71
CA ALA A 81 -3.58 -17.54 -11.53
C ALA A 81 -2.11 -17.45 -11.06
N VAL A 82 -1.17 -17.55 -12.00
CA VAL A 82 0.27 -17.41 -11.70
C VAL A 82 0.58 -16.03 -11.10
N VAL A 83 0.01 -14.95 -11.64
CA VAL A 83 0.20 -13.60 -11.10
C VAL A 83 -0.42 -13.47 -9.71
N ARG A 84 -1.63 -14.00 -9.50
CA ARG A 84 -2.28 -14.03 -8.18
C ARG A 84 -1.40 -14.73 -7.15
N ASP A 85 -0.87 -15.90 -7.49
CA ASP A 85 -0.07 -16.70 -6.56
C ASP A 85 1.28 -16.02 -6.26
N ARG A 86 1.86 -15.32 -7.25
CA ARG A 86 3.05 -14.47 -7.05
C ARG A 86 2.78 -13.30 -6.12
N VAL A 87 1.62 -12.66 -6.20
CA VAL A 87 1.24 -11.59 -5.27
C VAL A 87 1.23 -12.11 -3.83
N VAL A 88 0.65 -13.28 -3.59
CA VAL A 88 0.66 -13.91 -2.26
C VAL A 88 2.08 -14.23 -1.81
N ALA A 89 2.89 -14.84 -2.68
CA ALA A 89 4.29 -15.15 -2.39
C ALA A 89 5.14 -13.90 -2.11
N ALA A 90 4.77 -12.76 -2.68
CA ALA A 90 5.41 -11.45 -2.44
C ALA A 90 4.89 -10.73 -1.17
N ASN A 91 4.15 -11.41 -0.29
CA ASN A 91 3.52 -10.85 0.91
C ASN A 91 2.37 -9.86 0.63
N GLY A 92 1.74 -9.97 -0.55
CA GLY A 92 0.56 -9.21 -0.91
C GLY A 92 -0.72 -9.79 -0.31
N VAL A 93 -1.59 -8.92 0.17
CA VAL A 93 -2.95 -9.29 0.61
C VAL A 93 -3.92 -9.04 -0.53
N LEU A 94 -4.63 -10.09 -0.94
CA LEU A 94 -5.68 -10.02 -1.94
C LEU A 94 -6.99 -9.58 -1.27
N LEU A 95 -7.56 -8.48 -1.75
CA LEU A 95 -8.77 -7.89 -1.17
C LEU A 95 -9.89 -7.82 -2.21
N VAL A 96 -11.12 -7.97 -1.73
CA VAL A 96 -12.36 -7.66 -2.46
C VAL A 96 -13.30 -6.86 -1.58
N CYS A 97 -14.24 -6.13 -2.17
CA CYS A 97 -15.26 -5.43 -1.41
C CYS A 97 -16.37 -6.39 -0.95
N ARG A 98 -16.64 -6.45 0.36
CA ARG A 98 -17.72 -7.24 0.96
C ARG A 98 -19.07 -6.90 0.33
N ARG A 99 -19.33 -5.61 0.05
CA ARG A 99 -20.52 -5.14 -0.66
C ARG A 99 -20.80 -5.92 -1.95
N ASP A 100 -19.76 -6.24 -2.72
CA ASP A 100 -19.93 -6.93 -4.00
C ASP A 100 -20.26 -8.42 -3.79
N ILE A 101 -19.84 -9.02 -2.68
CA ILE A 101 -20.32 -10.35 -2.24
C ILE A 101 -21.78 -10.26 -1.81
N ASP A 102 -22.11 -9.31 -0.93
CA ASP A 102 -23.46 -9.18 -0.35
C ASP A 102 -24.51 -8.90 -1.42
N ASN A 103 -24.14 -8.16 -2.48
CA ASN A 103 -24.99 -7.87 -3.62
C ASN A 103 -24.98 -8.96 -4.72
N GLY A 104 -24.36 -10.11 -4.47
CA GLY A 104 -24.33 -11.24 -5.41
C GLY A 104 -23.47 -11.04 -6.66
N LYS A 105 -22.66 -9.98 -6.73
CA LYS A 105 -21.69 -9.77 -7.83
C LYS A 105 -20.47 -10.68 -7.69
N LEU A 106 -20.20 -11.17 -6.48
CA LEU A 106 -19.10 -12.06 -6.17
C LEU A 106 -19.60 -13.27 -5.40
N ARG A 107 -19.16 -14.45 -5.84
CA ARG A 107 -19.35 -15.70 -5.11
C ARG A 107 -18.19 -15.92 -4.15
N ALA A 108 -18.44 -15.72 -2.85
CA ALA A 108 -17.41 -15.85 -1.83
C ALA A 108 -16.82 -17.28 -1.77
N ASP A 109 -17.65 -18.29 -2.00
CA ASP A 109 -17.28 -19.70 -2.07
C ASP A 109 -16.38 -20.05 -3.27
N ALA A 110 -16.36 -19.20 -4.30
CA ALA A 110 -15.53 -19.38 -5.49
C ALA A 110 -14.14 -18.73 -5.37
N LEU A 111 -13.91 -17.84 -4.39
CA LEU A 111 -12.63 -17.16 -4.18
C LEU A 111 -11.59 -18.12 -3.59
N VAL A 112 -10.31 -17.89 -3.88
CA VAL A 112 -9.24 -18.61 -3.16
C VAL A 112 -9.24 -18.25 -1.67
N PRO A 113 -8.87 -19.18 -0.76
CA PRO A 113 -8.98 -18.97 0.69
C PRO A 113 -8.20 -17.77 1.25
N SER A 114 -7.18 -17.29 0.54
CA SER A 114 -6.34 -16.16 0.96
C SER A 114 -6.98 -14.78 0.73
N VAL A 115 -8.11 -14.71 0.02
CA VAL A 115 -8.81 -13.44 -0.25
C VAL A 115 -9.52 -12.94 1.00
N VAL A 116 -9.38 -11.64 1.26
CA VAL A 116 -10.02 -10.96 2.39
C VAL A 116 -11.12 -10.05 1.88
N ALA A 117 -12.35 -10.27 2.36
CA ALA A 117 -13.48 -9.39 2.09
C ALA A 117 -13.44 -8.18 3.03
N VAL A 118 -13.42 -6.97 2.46
CA VAL A 118 -13.29 -5.71 3.21
C VAL A 118 -14.61 -4.94 3.16
N ARG A 119 -15.05 -4.43 4.32
CA ARG A 119 -16.23 -3.58 4.40
C ARG A 119 -15.91 -2.14 3.99
N GLY A 120 -16.86 -1.47 3.34
CA GLY A 120 -16.83 -0.02 3.18
C GLY A 120 -17.13 0.70 4.48
N TRP A 121 -17.31 2.03 4.41
CA TRP A 121 -17.88 2.78 5.52
C TRP A 121 -19.31 2.36 5.83
N PRO A 122 -19.68 2.23 7.12
CA PRO A 122 -21.05 1.93 7.48
C PRO A 122 -21.96 3.12 7.16
N PRO A 123 -23.28 2.90 7.00
CA PRO A 123 -24.24 3.97 6.79
C PRO A 123 -24.17 5.02 7.91
N LYS A 124 -24.49 6.28 7.58
CA LYS A 124 -24.52 7.37 8.55
C LYS A 124 -25.51 7.04 9.68
N GLY A 125 -25.04 7.11 10.93
CA GLY A 125 -25.83 6.79 12.12
C GLY A 125 -25.77 5.31 12.56
N SER A 126 -25.08 4.44 11.83
CA SER A 126 -24.82 3.07 12.26
C SER A 126 -23.77 3.03 13.39
N ASN A 127 -23.93 2.07 14.32
CA ASN A 127 -23.00 1.79 15.41
C ASN A 127 -22.03 0.62 15.09
N GLU A 128 -22.04 0.10 13.86
CA GLU A 128 -21.20 -1.05 13.45
C GLU A 128 -19.70 -0.78 13.57
N LEU A 129 -19.29 0.48 13.36
CA LEU A 129 -17.93 0.95 13.61
C LEU A 129 -17.98 2.08 14.64
N PRO A 130 -17.81 1.79 15.94
CA PRO A 130 -17.89 2.80 16.98
C PRO A 130 -16.88 3.94 16.77
N ALA A 131 -17.23 5.15 17.21
CA ALA A 131 -16.35 6.31 17.11
C ALA A 131 -14.97 6.04 17.73
N GLY A 132 -13.91 6.43 17.02
CA GLY A 132 -12.53 6.18 17.43
C GLY A 132 -12.03 4.75 17.20
N LYS A 133 -12.88 3.82 16.75
CA LYS A 133 -12.44 2.48 16.32
C LYS A 133 -12.02 2.50 14.86
N ARG A 134 -10.96 1.74 14.59
CA ARG A 134 -10.36 1.63 13.25
C ARG A 134 -10.91 0.44 12.49
N TYR A 135 -11.13 -0.68 13.15
CA TYR A 135 -11.59 -1.94 12.56
C TYR A 135 -12.99 -2.30 13.07
N PHE A 136 -13.78 -2.97 12.24
CA PHE A 136 -15.01 -3.62 12.72
C PHE A 136 -14.64 -4.73 13.71
N ALA A 137 -15.59 -5.13 14.57
CA ALA A 137 -15.31 -6.08 15.65
C ALA A 137 -14.82 -7.45 15.16
N ASP A 138 -15.22 -7.85 13.96
CA ASP A 138 -14.89 -9.13 13.32
C ASP A 138 -13.75 -9.03 12.30
N GLU A 139 -13.16 -7.85 12.11
CA GLU A 139 -12.03 -7.67 11.20
C GLU A 139 -10.72 -8.06 11.89
N ASP A 140 -9.87 -8.78 11.16
CA ASP A 140 -8.50 -9.07 11.58
C ASP A 140 -7.58 -7.88 11.20
N PRO A 141 -7.04 -7.12 12.18
CA PRO A 141 -6.12 -6.02 11.92
C PRO A 141 -4.86 -6.47 11.20
N ALA A 142 -4.44 -7.72 11.39
CA ALA A 142 -3.30 -8.31 10.73
C ALA A 142 -3.60 -8.67 9.27
N LYS A 143 -4.79 -8.35 8.73
CA LYS A 143 -5.14 -8.47 7.30
C LYS A 143 -5.40 -7.13 6.62
N LEU A 144 -5.32 -6.03 7.36
CA LEU A 144 -5.70 -4.70 6.89
C LEU A 144 -4.54 -3.68 6.99
N PRO A 145 -4.63 -2.55 6.25
CA PRO A 145 -3.63 -1.50 6.34
C PRO A 145 -3.55 -0.87 7.73
N ALA A 146 -2.33 -0.82 8.28
CA ALA A 146 -2.00 -0.14 9.52
C ALA A 146 -1.94 1.40 9.34
N SER A 147 -1.82 1.90 8.11
CA SER A 147 -1.95 3.34 7.81
C SER A 147 -3.42 3.75 7.80
N ASN A 148 -3.75 4.81 8.55
CA ASN A 148 -5.11 5.38 8.56
C ASN A 148 -5.54 5.90 7.19
N GLU A 149 -4.62 6.49 6.45
CA GLU A 149 -4.91 7.01 5.10
C GLU A 149 -5.22 5.87 4.14
N THR A 150 -4.40 4.82 4.15
CA THR A 150 -4.57 3.65 3.30
C THR A 150 -5.86 2.90 3.64
N LEU A 151 -6.16 2.72 4.93
CA LEU A 151 -7.42 2.11 5.39
C LEU A 151 -8.63 2.96 4.98
N ARG A 152 -8.56 4.28 5.13
CA ARG A 152 -9.63 5.19 4.70
C ARG A 152 -9.88 5.08 3.21
N ARG A 153 -8.82 5.11 2.38
CA ARG A 153 -8.94 4.95 0.93
C ARG A 153 -9.54 3.59 0.55
N LEU A 154 -9.08 2.51 1.19
CA LEU A 154 -9.62 1.16 1.01
C LEU A 154 -11.13 1.12 1.28
N ARG A 155 -11.57 1.63 2.43
CA ARG A 155 -12.99 1.66 2.78
C ARG A 155 -13.82 2.54 1.87
N SER A 156 -13.32 3.72 1.52
CA SER A 156 -14.00 4.60 0.56
C SER A 156 -14.14 3.96 -0.81
N THR A 157 -13.21 3.08 -1.21
CA THR A 157 -13.31 2.34 -2.48
C THR A 157 -14.38 1.22 -2.40
N CYS A 158 -14.62 0.67 -1.21
CA CYS A 158 -15.62 -0.38 -0.97
C CYS A 158 -16.98 0.10 -0.45
N SER A 159 -17.16 1.41 -0.26
CA SER A 159 -18.45 2.06 0.02
C SER A 159 -19.31 2.13 -1.23
#